data_AF-A0A2S8GNN1-F1
#
_entry.id   AF-A0A2S8GNN1-F1
#
_cell.length_a   1.000
_cell.length_b   1.000
_cell.length_c   1.000
_cell.angle_alpha   90.00
_cell.angle_beta   90.00
_cell.angle_gamma   90.00
#
_symmetry.space_group_name_H-M   'P 1'
#
loop_
_entity.id
_entity.type
_entity.pdbx_description
1 polymer ?
#
loop_
_entity_poly.entity_id
_entity_poly.type
_entity_poly.pdbx_seq_one_letter_code
_entity_poly.pdbx_strand_id
1 'polypeptide(L)'
;MALFEVETNAHIVITWAEDENEAKGHVYDNYPGDDIIRISKRPRTSWVISKAALGLRTGPLDPCIVARDCLSKAEGDKVHAIRLYMHETGNDLNQARKAIESNMVLGW
;
A
#
# COMPACT_ATOMS: atom_id res chain seq x y z
N MET A 1 -5.74 4.93 -26.94
CA MET A 1 -6.05 4.34 -25.61
C MET A 1 -5.16 4.88 -24.48
N ALA A 2 -5.79 5.33 -23.40
CA ALA A 2 -5.17 5.74 -22.14
C ALA A 2 -5.55 4.78 -21.01
N LEU A 3 -4.77 4.79 -19.93
CA LEU A 3 -5.06 3.98 -18.74
C LEU A 3 -5.95 4.77 -17.77
N PHE A 4 -7.07 4.19 -17.37
CA PHE A 4 -8.00 4.75 -16.38
C PHE A 4 -7.95 3.96 -15.08
N GLU A 5 -8.03 4.70 -13.97
CA GLU A 5 -8.35 4.17 -12.63
C GLU A 5 -9.81 4.52 -12.34
N VAL A 6 -10.65 3.50 -12.17
CA VAL A 6 -12.05 3.63 -11.76
C VAL A 6 -12.18 3.07 -10.36
N GLU A 7 -12.45 3.93 -9.40
CA GLU A 7 -12.72 3.56 -8.01
C GLU A 7 -14.23 3.35 -7.86
N THR A 8 -14.61 2.17 -7.37
CA THR A 8 -16.00 1.79 -7.07
C THR A 8 -16.17 1.59 -5.58
N ASN A 9 -17.40 1.31 -5.15
CA ASN A 9 -17.72 0.92 -3.79
C ASN A 9 -17.02 -0.37 -3.31
N ALA A 10 -16.55 -1.24 -4.22
CA ALA A 10 -15.94 -2.52 -3.88
C ALA A 10 -14.52 -2.72 -4.45
N HIS A 11 -14.17 -2.08 -5.57
CA HIS A 11 -12.97 -2.38 -6.34
C HIS A 11 -12.26 -1.12 -6.85
N ILE A 12 -10.97 -1.27 -7.17
CA ILE A 12 -10.23 -0.32 -8.02
C ILE A 12 -9.99 -1.02 -9.35
N VAL A 13 -10.74 -0.62 -10.38
CA VAL A 13 -10.63 -1.17 -11.74
C VAL A 13 -9.59 -0.37 -12.52
N ILE A 14 -8.61 -1.08 -13.10
CA ILE A 14 -7.58 -0.51 -13.96
C ILE A 14 -7.82 -0.99 -15.38
N THR A 15 -8.18 -0.09 -16.29
CA THR A 15 -8.55 -0.46 -17.66
C THR A 15 -7.99 0.49 -18.71
N TRP A 16 -7.82 -0.01 -19.93
CA TRP A 16 -7.50 0.78 -21.11
C TRP A 16 -8.78 1.22 -21.79
N ALA A 17 -8.91 2.52 -22.05
CA ALA A 17 -10.05 3.09 -22.76
C ALA A 17 -9.61 4.30 -23.59
N GLU A 18 -10.35 4.66 -24.62
CA GLU A 18 -10.18 5.89 -25.39
C GLU A 18 -10.66 7.11 -24.60
N ASP A 19 -11.77 6.97 -23.88
CA ASP A 19 -12.35 8.03 -23.05
C ASP A 19 -12.97 7.51 -21.74
N GLU A 20 -13.50 8.44 -20.95
CA GLU A 20 -14.12 8.14 -19.66
C GLU A 20 -15.41 7.31 -19.80
N ASN A 21 -16.15 7.46 -20.91
CA ASN A 21 -17.40 6.74 -21.12
C ASN A 21 -17.13 5.28 -21.44
N GLU A 22 -16.12 4.98 -22.25
CA GLU A 22 -15.67 3.60 -22.50
C GLU A 22 -15.13 2.97 -21.21
N ALA A 23 -14.37 3.72 -20.39
CA ALA A 23 -13.93 3.25 -19.08
C ALA A 23 -15.10 2.90 -18.13
N LYS A 24 -16.18 3.70 -18.13
CA LYS A 24 -17.43 3.40 -17.40
C LYS A 24 -18.11 2.14 -17.94
N GLY A 25 -18.20 2.02 -19.27
CA GLY A 25 -18.78 0.84 -19.93
C GLY A 25 -18.12 -0.46 -19.45
N HIS A 26 -16.79 -0.48 -19.38
CA HIS A 26 -16.06 -1.64 -18.87
C HIS A 26 -16.45 -2.04 -17.43
N VAL A 27 -16.74 -1.08 -16.55
CA VAL A 27 -17.21 -1.37 -15.19
C VAL A 27 -18.62 -1.92 -15.23
N TYR A 28 -19.54 -1.29 -15.96
CA TYR A 28 -20.92 -1.77 -16.05
C TYR A 28 -21.03 -3.18 -16.64
N ASP A 29 -20.21 -3.50 -17.64
CA ASP A 29 -20.27 -4.80 -18.33
C ASP A 29 -19.69 -5.94 -17.46
N ASN A 30 -18.64 -5.67 -16.69
CA ASN A 30 -17.91 -6.70 -15.93
C ASN A 30 -18.27 -6.75 -14.44
N TYR A 31 -18.70 -5.62 -13.88
CA TYR A 31 -19.02 -5.42 -12.46
C TYR A 31 -20.34 -4.65 -12.32
N PRO A 32 -21.48 -5.17 -12.82
CA PRO A 32 -22.75 -4.43 -12.88
C PRO A 32 -23.34 -4.04 -11.52
N GLY A 33 -22.86 -4.63 -10.41
CA GLY A 33 -23.29 -4.30 -9.05
C GLY A 33 -22.42 -3.25 -8.35
N ASP A 34 -21.35 -2.80 -9.00
CA ASP A 34 -20.44 -1.82 -8.42
C ASP A 34 -20.88 -0.39 -8.76
N ASP A 35 -20.94 0.45 -7.73
CA ASP A 35 -21.20 1.88 -7.89
C ASP A 35 -19.88 2.64 -8.09
N ILE A 36 -19.77 3.40 -9.19
CA ILE A 36 -18.58 4.21 -9.46
C ILE A 36 -18.53 5.42 -8.53
N ILE A 37 -17.46 5.54 -7.75
CA ILE A 37 -17.18 6.67 -6.86
C ILE A 37 -16.38 7.75 -7.59
N ARG A 38 -15.33 7.34 -8.31
CA ARG A 38 -14.39 8.27 -8.95
C ARG A 38 -13.77 7.64 -10.19
N ILE A 39 -13.49 8.47 -11.19
CA ILE A 39 -12.68 8.07 -12.35
C ILE A 39 -11.54 9.06 -12.54
N SER A 40 -10.37 8.54 -12.87
CA SER A 40 -9.19 9.35 -13.18
C SER A 40 -8.40 8.75 -14.35
N LYS A 41 -8.07 9.60 -15.32
CA LYS A 41 -7.10 9.26 -16.38
C LYS A 41 -5.70 9.31 -15.80
N ARG A 42 -4.97 8.20 -15.85
CA ARG A 42 -3.61 8.16 -15.33
C ARG A 42 -2.64 8.87 -16.28
N PRO A 43 -1.61 9.55 -15.73
CA PRO A 43 -0.59 10.23 -16.52
C PRO A 43 0.40 9.27 -17.20
N ARG A 44 0.41 7.98 -16.82
CA ARG A 44 1.31 6.96 -17.37
C ARG A 44 0.55 5.69 -17.71
N THR A 45 1.14 4.92 -18.61
CA THR A 45 0.67 3.64 -19.14
C THR A 45 0.94 2.44 -18.22
N SER A 46 1.83 2.61 -17.24
CA SER A 46 2.16 1.57 -16.26
C SER A 46 1.50 1.86 -14.92
N TRP A 47 1.05 0.81 -14.24
CA TRP A 47 0.58 0.87 -12.86
C TRP A 47 1.35 -0.12 -11.99
N VAL A 48 1.60 0.27 -10.74
CA VAL A 48 2.32 -0.54 -9.75
C VAL A 48 1.46 -0.69 -8.52
N ILE A 49 1.31 -1.92 -8.07
CA ILE A 49 0.77 -2.27 -6.75
C ILE A 49 1.81 -3.10 -6.01
N SER A 50 1.97 -2.85 -4.72
CA SER A 50 2.91 -3.62 -3.93
C SER A 50 2.41 -5.06 -3.75
N LYS A 51 3.30 -6.05 -3.91
CA LYS A 51 2.98 -7.47 -3.60
C LYS A 51 2.46 -7.65 -2.18
N ALA A 52 2.99 -6.84 -1.24
CA ALA A 52 2.58 -6.82 0.14
C ALA A 52 1.10 -6.43 0.33
N ALA A 53 0.61 -5.44 -0.41
CA ALA A 53 -0.79 -5.02 -0.37
C ALA A 53 -1.74 -6.09 -0.94
N LEU A 54 -1.25 -6.95 -1.82
CA LEU A 54 -2.00 -8.09 -2.37
C LEU A 54 -1.89 -9.36 -1.52
N GLY A 55 -1.14 -9.34 -0.41
CA GLY A 55 -0.83 -10.55 0.36
C GLY A 55 0.10 -11.54 -0.36
N LEU A 56 0.60 -11.22 -1.56
CA LEU A 56 1.46 -12.07 -2.39
C LEU A 56 2.94 -11.97 -1.98
N ARG A 57 3.21 -12.13 -0.69
CA ARG A 57 4.58 -12.07 -0.16
C ARG A 57 5.28 -13.41 -0.40
N THR A 58 6.44 -13.39 -1.08
CA THR A 58 7.30 -14.55 -1.24
C THR A 58 8.38 -14.54 -0.15
N GLY A 59 8.23 -15.43 0.83
CA GLY A 59 9.17 -15.63 1.94
C GLY A 59 8.62 -15.10 3.28
N PRO A 60 8.98 -15.75 4.41
CA PRO A 60 8.77 -15.14 5.71
C PRO A 60 9.53 -13.82 5.71
N LEU A 61 8.82 -12.72 5.93
CA LEU A 61 9.48 -11.57 6.53
C LEU A 61 9.82 -12.03 7.92
N ASP A 62 11.09 -12.24 8.22
CA ASP A 62 11.50 -12.24 9.62
C ASP A 62 11.31 -10.79 10.06
N PRO A 63 10.21 -10.47 10.77
CA PRO A 63 10.05 -9.13 11.28
C PRO A 63 11.26 -8.86 12.16
N CYS A 64 11.81 -7.65 12.06
CA CYS A 64 12.91 -7.28 12.91
C CYS A 64 12.41 -7.32 14.36
N ILE A 65 12.83 -8.34 15.12
CA ILE A 65 12.37 -8.59 16.49
C ILE A 65 12.63 -7.35 17.36
N VAL A 66 13.80 -6.73 17.20
CA VAL A 66 14.16 -5.48 17.90
C VAL A 66 13.19 -4.35 17.56
N ALA A 67 12.77 -4.23 16.29
CA ALA A 67 11.79 -3.22 15.89
C ALA A 67 10.40 -3.49 16.50
N ARG A 68 9.98 -4.76 16.60
CA ARG A 68 8.71 -5.12 17.25
C ARG A 68 8.76 -4.85 18.76
N ASP A 69 9.85 -5.18 19.43
CA ASP A 69 10.04 -4.88 20.85
C ASP A 69 10.04 -3.37 21.10
N CYS A 70 10.73 -2.59 20.26
CA CYS A 70 10.73 -1.13 20.34
C CYS A 70 9.33 -0.55 20.15
N LEU A 71 8.57 -1.05 19.17
CA LEU A 71 7.18 -0.64 18.99
C LEU A 71 6.34 -1.04 20.23
N SER A 72 6.58 -2.22 20.83
CA SER A 72 5.82 -2.70 21.99
C SER A 72 6.04 -1.85 23.22
N LYS A 73 7.29 -1.46 23.45
CA LYS A 73 7.67 -0.51 24.51
C LYS A 73 7.08 0.88 24.25
N ALA A 74 6.91 1.25 22.98
CA ALA A 74 6.37 2.53 22.57
C ALA A 74 4.85 2.55 22.40
N GLU A 75 4.15 1.45 22.70
CA GLU A 75 2.69 1.32 22.51
C GLU A 75 2.23 1.71 21.08
N GLY A 76 3.10 1.55 20.09
CA GLY A 76 2.83 1.86 18.68
C GLY A 76 3.06 3.30 18.27
N ASP A 77 3.56 4.15 19.17
CA ASP A 77 4.07 5.46 18.79
C ASP A 77 5.30 5.30 17.90
N LYS A 78 5.12 5.63 16.62
CA LYS A 78 6.15 5.53 15.59
C LYS A 78 7.41 6.33 15.93
N VAL A 79 7.27 7.56 16.41
CA VAL A 79 8.42 8.45 16.64
C VAL A 79 9.22 7.94 17.84
N HIS A 80 8.53 7.51 18.90
CA HIS A 80 9.16 6.94 20.07
C HIS A 80 9.86 5.62 19.74
N ALA A 81 9.22 4.73 18.98
CA ALA A 81 9.79 3.46 18.55
C ALA A 81 11.04 3.63 17.67
N ILE A 82 11.06 4.63 16.78
CA ILE A 82 12.25 4.98 15.98
C ILE A 82 13.41 5.38 16.88
N ARG A 83 13.17 6.23 17.90
CA ARG A 83 14.22 6.67 18.84
C ARG A 83 14.76 5.50 19.66
N LEU A 84 13.88 4.61 20.15
CA LEU A 84 14.29 3.41 20.87
C LEU A 84 15.15 2.50 19.99
N TYR A 85 14.74 2.26 18.75
CA TYR A 85 15.47 1.42 17.81
C TYR A 85 16.87 1.97 17.51
N MET A 86 16.98 3.29 17.24
CA MET A 86 18.28 3.94 17.04
C MET A 86 19.19 3.78 18.27
N HIS A 87 18.64 3.88 19.47
CA HIS A 87 19.39 3.71 20.71
C HIS A 87 19.85 2.25 20.93
N GLU A 88 18.99 1.28 20.63
CA GLU A 88 19.29 -0.15 20.85
C GLU A 88 20.25 -0.73 19.81
N THR A 89 20.20 -0.27 18.56
CA THR A 89 21.01 -0.86 17.48
C THR A 89 22.16 0.02 17.00
N GLY A 90 22.17 1.31 17.34
CA GLY A 90 23.13 2.29 16.83
C GLY A 90 22.91 2.68 15.36
N ASN A 91 21.80 2.26 14.76
CA ASN A 91 21.48 2.58 13.36
C ASN A 91 21.11 4.05 13.18
N ASP A 92 21.34 4.57 11.97
CA ASP A 92 20.91 5.92 11.62
C ASP A 92 19.38 6.04 11.51
N LEU A 93 18.91 7.29 11.45
CA LEU A 93 17.48 7.62 11.40
C LEU A 93 16.76 6.97 10.19
N ASN A 94 17.41 6.91 9.02
CA ASN A 94 16.78 6.35 7.82
C ASN A 94 16.60 4.84 7.94
N GLN A 95 17.61 4.15 8.47
CA GLN A 95 17.55 2.72 8.71
C GLN A 95 16.51 2.38 9.79
N ALA A 96 16.51 3.11 10.90
CA ALA A 96 15.52 2.94 11.98
C ALA A 96 14.09 3.19 11.48
N ARG A 97 13.88 4.26 10.71
CA ARG A 97 12.58 4.57 10.11
C ARG A 97 12.08 3.44 9.21
N LYS A 98 12.94 2.90 8.34
CA LYS A 98 12.59 1.78 7.46
C LYS A 98 12.22 0.53 8.26
N ALA A 99 12.99 0.20 9.29
CA ALA A 99 12.75 -0.97 10.12
C ALA A 99 11.39 -0.87 10.85
N ILE A 100 11.12 0.27 11.49
CA ILE A 100 9.87 0.51 12.22
C ILE A 100 8.66 0.53 11.28
N GLU A 101 8.71 1.31 10.20
CA GLU A 101 7.59 1.41 9.23
C GLU A 101 7.27 0.05 8.59
N SER A 102 8.29 -0.74 8.24
CA SER A 102 8.08 -2.06 7.65
C SER A 102 7.40 -3.04 8.61
N ASN A 103 7.68 -2.94 9.91
CA ASN A 103 7.03 -3.75 10.95
C ASN A 103 5.60 -3.25 11.23
N MET A 104 5.34 -1.94 11.22
CA MET A 104 3.98 -1.41 11.35
C MET A 104 3.06 -1.88 10.22
N VAL A 105 3.55 -1.93 8.97
CA VAL A 105 2.81 -2.45 7.81
C VAL A 105 2.52 -3.96 7.93
N LEU A 106 3.22 -4.67 8.80
CA LEU A 106 3.01 -6.09 9.08
C LEU A 106 2.00 -6.36 10.20
N GLY A 107 1.38 -5.33 10.80
CA GLY A 107 0.52 -5.52 11.98
C GLY A 107 1.36 -5.82 13.21
N TRP A 108 2.20 -4.84 13.58
CA TRP A 108 3.10 -4.94 14.71
C TRP A 108 2.36 -5.28 16.01
#